data_AF-A0A2Z3V095-F1
#
_entry.id   AF-A0A2Z3V095-F1
#
_cell.length_a   1.000
_cell.length_b   1.000
_cell.length_c   1.000
_cell.angle_alpha   90.00
_cell.angle_beta   90.00
_cell.angle_gamma   90.00
#
_symmetry.space_group_name_H-M   'P 1'
#
loop_
_entity.id
_entity.type
_entity.pdbx_description
1 polymer ?
#
loop_
_entity_poly.entity_id
_entity_poly.type
_entity_poly.pdbx_seq_one_letter_code
_entity_poly.pdbx_strand_id
1 'polypeptide(L)' 'MVQRGLNWAATTLVGVFGFVWIGVVVFATIDAPTWARVGQASFGACLIAWALYKAVQLLRRTEPRFVPRHRRVRA' A
#
# COMPACT_ATOMS: atom_id res chain seq x y z
N MET A 1 11.94 -16.34 -1.42
CA MET A 1 12.30 -14.91 -1.59
C MET A 1 11.43 -14.20 -2.64
N VAL A 2 11.13 -14.84 -3.78
CA VAL A 2 10.26 -14.30 -4.86
C VAL A 2 8.86 -13.85 -4.39
N GLN A 3 8.20 -14.63 -3.54
CA GLN A 3 6.83 -14.34 -3.08
C GLN A 3 6.71 -13.02 -2.30
N ARG A 4 7.82 -12.59 -1.67
CA ARG A 4 7.89 -11.31 -0.96
C ARG A 4 8.04 -10.13 -1.93
N GLY A 5 8.84 -10.30 -2.98
CA GLY A 5 8.92 -9.34 -4.09
C GLY A 5 7.58 -9.23 -4.82
N LEU A 6 6.89 -10.34 -5.04
CA LEU A 6 5.58 -10.38 -5.71
C LEU A 6 4.48 -9.68 -4.88
N ASN A 7 4.48 -9.87 -3.56
CA ASN A 7 3.59 -9.13 -2.65
C ASN A 7 3.88 -7.62 -2.66
N TRP A 8 5.15 -7.23 -2.76
CA TRP A 8 5.54 -5.83 -2.90
C TRP A 8 5.07 -5.24 -4.22
N ALA A 9 5.31 -5.93 -5.33
CA ALA A 9 4.86 -5.53 -6.67
C ALA A 9 3.33 -5.37 -6.72
N ALA A 10 2.58 -6.33 -6.17
CA ALA A 10 1.13 -6.25 -6.09
C ALA A 10 0.65 -5.06 -5.25
N THR A 11 1.31 -4.79 -4.12
CA THR A 11 0.98 -3.65 -3.26
C THR A 11 1.23 -2.32 -3.97
N THR A 12 2.37 -2.19 -4.66
CA THR A 12 2.69 -0.99 -5.45
C THR A 12 1.69 -0.79 -6.60
N LEU A 13 1.34 -1.85 -7.32
CA LEU A 13 0.40 -1.77 -8.44
C LEU A 13 -0.98 -1.32 -7.98
N VAL A 14 -1.48 -1.87 -6.87
CA VAL A 14 -2.75 -1.44 -6.26
C VAL A 14 -2.69 0.01 -5.79
N GLY A 15 -1.56 0.43 -5.19
CA GLY A 15 -1.37 1.82 -4.76
C GLY A 15 -1.38 2.81 -5.93
N VAL A 16 -0.65 2.53 -7.01
CA VAL A 16 -0.62 3.35 -8.22
C VAL A 16 -2.00 3.40 -8.88
N PHE A 17 -2.67 2.26 -8.99
CA PHE A 17 -4.02 2.19 -9.53
C PHE A 17 -5.00 3.04 -8.72
N GLY A 18 -4.98 2.93 -7.38
CA GLY A 18 -5.81 3.76 -6.51
C GLY A 18 -5.55 5.25 -6.69
N PHE A 19 -4.28 5.66 -6.82
CA PHE A 19 -3.93 7.06 -7.06
C PHE A 19 -4.45 7.59 -8.40
N VAL A 20 -4.23 6.83 -9.49
CA VAL A 20 -4.75 7.17 -10.82
C VAL A 20 -6.27 7.23 -10.81
N TRP A 21 -6.93 6.29 -10.12
CA TRP A 21 -8.38 6.24 -9.99
C TRP A 21 -8.95 7.50 -9.34
N ILE A 22 -8.34 8.01 -8.27
CA ILE A 22 -8.75 9.29 -7.68
C ILE A 22 -8.65 10.43 -8.71
N GLY A 23 -7.59 10.47 -9.52
CA GLY A 23 -7.48 11.41 -10.64
C GLY A 23 -8.65 11.29 -11.62
N VAL A 24 -9.03 10.06 -12.01
CA VAL A 24 -10.19 9.79 -12.87
C VAL A 24 -11.49 10.32 -12.24
N VAL A 25 -11.69 10.10 -10.93
CA VAL A 25 -12.89 10.59 -10.25
C VAL A 25 -12.94 12.12 -10.20
N VAL A 26 -11.80 12.78 -9.98
CA VAL A 26 -11.74 14.24 -9.94
C VAL A 26 -11.98 14.85 -11.33
N PHE A 27 -11.32 14.33 -12.36
CA PHE A 27 -11.25 14.99 -13.67
C PHE A 27 -12.17 14.38 -14.74
N ALA A 28 -12.38 13.07 -14.76
CA ALA A 28 -13.05 12.39 -15.87
C ALA A 28 -14.53 12.05 -15.61
N THR A 29 -14.99 12.13 -14.36
CA THR A 29 -16.39 11.79 -14.01
C THR A 29 -17.26 13.03 -13.77
N ILE A 30 -16.98 14.11 -14.49
CA ILE A 30 -17.72 15.38 -14.37
C ILE A 30 -19.21 15.24 -14.67
N ASP A 31 -19.58 14.32 -15.56
CA ASP A 31 -20.97 14.07 -15.96
C ASP A 31 -21.70 13.08 -15.04
N ALA A 32 -21.00 12.48 -14.08
CA ALA A 32 -21.59 11.51 -13.16
C ALA A 32 -22.33 12.21 -12.01
N PRO A 33 -23.47 11.65 -11.54
CA PRO A 33 -24.17 12.19 -10.37
C PRO A 33 -23.25 12.21 -9.15
N THR A 34 -23.37 13.26 -8.32
CA THR A 34 -22.46 13.51 -7.19
C THR A 34 -22.33 12.31 -6.24
N TRP A 35 -23.42 11.57 -6.02
CA TRP A 35 -23.41 10.33 -5.22
C TRP A 35 -22.51 9.22 -5.81
N ALA A 36 -22.49 9.08 -7.14
CA ALA A 36 -21.61 8.12 -7.81
C ALA A 36 -20.14 8.53 -7.66
N ARG A 37 -19.85 9.84 -7.73
CA ARG A 37 -18.49 10.36 -7.53
C ARG A 37 -17.99 10.11 -6.11
N VAL A 38 -18.84 10.28 -5.10
CA VAL A 38 -18.52 9.94 -3.69
C VAL A 38 -18.25 8.44 -3.53
N GLY A 39 -19.05 7.58 -4.15
CA GLY A 39 -18.83 6.14 -4.16
C GLY A 39 -17.51 5.75 -4.82
N GLN A 40 -17.20 6.34 -5.98
CA GLN A 40 -15.94 6.06 -6.69
C GLN A 40 -14.71 6.63 -5.97
N ALA A 41 -14.83 7.80 -5.35
CA ALA A 41 -13.76 8.40 -4.55
C ALA A 41 -13.46 7.56 -3.32
N SER A 42 -14.50 7.10 -2.61
CA SER A 42 -14.34 6.25 -1.43
C SER A 42 -13.73 4.90 -1.79
N PHE A 43 -14.09 4.32 -2.94
CA PHE A 43 -13.44 3.12 -3.47
C PHE A 43 -11.93 3.33 -3.69
N GLY A 44 -11.53 4.41 -4.39
CA GLY A 44 -10.12 4.74 -4.59
C GLY A 44 -9.37 4.97 -3.28
N ALA A 45 -9.98 5.70 -2.34
CA ALA A 45 -9.39 5.96 -1.03
C ALA A 45 -9.18 4.67 -0.22
N CYS A 46 -10.14 3.75 -0.25
CA CYS A 46 -10.02 2.43 0.38
C CYS A 46 -8.85 1.61 -0.21
N LEU A 47 -8.65 1.65 -1.53
CA LEU A 47 -7.52 0.96 -2.17
C LEU A 47 -6.17 1.54 -1.75
N ILE A 48 -6.06 2.86 -1.71
CA ILE A 48 -4.84 3.54 -1.25
C ILE A 48 -4.57 3.21 0.22
N ALA A 49 -5.58 3.32 1.09
CA ALA A 49 -5.45 3.02 2.51
C ALA A 49 -5.02 1.55 2.74
N TRP A 50 -5.60 0.62 1.99
CA TRP A 50 -5.23 -0.79 2.04
C TRP A 50 -3.80 -1.03 1.55
N ALA A 51 -3.38 -0.39 0.45
CA ALA A 51 -2.03 -0.50 -0.07
C ALA A 51 -0.99 0.02 0.94
N LEU A 52 -1.25 1.16 1.57
CA LEU A 52 -0.41 1.71 2.65
C LEU A 52 -0.33 0.76 3.84
N TYR A 53 -1.47 0.21 4.29
CA TYR A 53 -1.50 -0.77 5.38
C TYR A 53 -0.65 -2.01 5.08
N LYS A 54 -0.75 -2.54 3.85
CA LYS A 54 0.06 -3.68 3.40
C LYS A 54 1.54 -3.33 3.29
N ALA A 55 1.88 -2.14 2.79
CA ALA A 55 3.25 -1.66 2.71
C ALA A 55 3.89 -1.56 4.10
N VAL A 56 3.17 -1.02 5.09
CA VAL A 56 3.63 -0.96 6.49
C VAL A 56 3.83 -2.35 7.09
N GLN A 57 2.90 -3.29 6.84
CA GLN A 57 3.05 -4.67 7.29
C GLN A 57 4.27 -5.37 6.67
N LEU A 58 4.50 -5.17 5.37
CA LEU A 58 5.69 -5.69 4.68
C LEU A 58 6.96 -5.06 5.23
N LEU A 59 6.96 -3.75 5.51
CA LEU A 59 8.10 -3.03 6.08
C LEU A 59 8.43 -3.53 7.49
N ARG A 60 7.44 -3.71 8.37
CA ARG A 60 7.61 -4.28 9.72
C ARG A 60 8.18 -5.70 9.71
N ARG A 61 7.86 -6.50 8.69
CA ARG A 61 8.49 -7.83 8.50
C ARG A 61 9.91 -7.76 7.91
N THR A 62 10.36 -6.59 7.49
CA THR A 62 11.70 -6.33 6.89
C THR A 62 12.67 -5.75 7.89
N GLU A 63 12.18 -5.08 8.94
CA GLU A 63 13.05 -4.68 10.03
C GLU A 63 13.76 -5.91 10.60
N PRO A 64 15.09 -5.99 10.51
CA PRO A 64 15.82 -7.01 11.23
C PRO A 64 15.52 -6.76 12.71
N ARG A 65 15.03 -7.79 13.41
CA ARG A 65 15.19 -7.85 14.86
C ARG A 65 16.65 -7.49 15.09
N PHE A 66 16.91 -6.32 15.65
CA PHE A 66 18.22 -5.99 16.19
C PHE A 66 18.49 -7.05 17.23
N VAL A 67 19.18 -8.13 16.83
CA VAL A 67 19.74 -9.09 17.77
C VAL A 67 20.91 -8.34 18.37
N PRO A 68 20.91 -7.98 19.67
CA PRO A 68 22.09 -7.45 20.30
C PRO A 68 23.11 -8.59 20.25
N ARG A 69 24.01 -8.54 19.27
CA ARG A 69 25.13 -9.47 19.15
C ARG A 69 26.17 -9.07 20.19
N HIS A 70 25.83 -9.17 21.47
CA HIS A 70 26.83 -9.15 22.52
C HIS A 70 27.39 -10.56 22.69
N ARG A 71 28.33 -10.84 21.80
CA ARG A 71 29.47 -11.74 21.98
C ARG A 71 30.07 -11.50 23.37
N ARG A 72 29.88 -12.42 24.31
CA ARG A 72 30.89 -12.70 25.35
C ARG A 72 31.29 -14.15 25.24
N VAL A 73 32.27 -14.35 24.34
CA VAL A 73 33.26 -15.41 24.50
C VAL A 73 34.33 -14.82 25.41
N ARG A 74 34.54 -15.44 26.57
CA ARG A 74 35.76 -15.52 27.40
C ARG A 74 35.42 -16.63 28.41
N ALA A 75 35.88 -17.84 28.13
CA ALA A 75 37.17 -18.40 28.57
C ALA A 75 37.08 -18.76 30.05
#